data_AF-A0A1G6A846-F1
#
_entry.id   AF-A0A1G6A846-F1
#
_cell.length_a   1.000
_cell.length_b   1.000
_cell.length_c   1.000
_cell.angle_alpha   90.00
_cell.angle_beta   90.00
_cell.angle_gamma   90.00
#
_symmetry.space_group_name_H-M   'P 1'
#
loop_
_entity.id
_entity.type
_entity.pdbx_description
1 polymer ?
#
loop_
_entity_poly.entity_id
_entity_poly.type
_entity_poly.pdbx_seq_one_letter_code
_entity_poly.pdbx_strand_id
1 'polypeptide(L)'
;MISYEIPLTKNLIWDCSGRGQINALVAGARGMGKSWFGMYLTIMLAKLSPSAQIFVIDFKRSDFYSLKDILPKGRVAGSKEEIFTLLEHYVDLMQKRAEFVTRHTSFGETASTLEMSPFYLVYDEWGAVTPTLNTKEKKKHDELITQICLLGRQYNFGILGLLQQASVGNSGLNSNIKEQFGLICHMGTANSTSLRQTFGESLEIPKIHLTSGQGLLFLSGVTTNGNVIPFAAPNLEKLDLWNEFKIAFNNQDEEFYLTFSKKKDEE
;
A
#
# COMPACT_ATOMS: atom_id res chain seq x y z
N MET A 1 14.64 -0.19 17.88
CA MET A 1 15.14 -0.74 16.60
C MET A 1 14.24 -0.24 15.50
N ILE A 2 14.82 0.40 14.49
CA ILE A 2 14.06 0.92 13.34
C ILE A 2 13.85 -0.22 12.37
N SER A 3 12.62 -0.37 11.90
CA SER A 3 12.29 -1.42 10.95
C SER A 3 11.17 -0.93 10.06
N TYR A 4 11.43 -0.95 8.75
CA TYR A 4 10.44 -0.83 7.68
C TYR A 4 10.08 -2.20 7.13
N GLU A 5 10.40 -3.26 7.88
CA GLU A 5 10.37 -4.62 7.40
C GLU A 5 9.11 -5.33 7.90
N ILE A 6 8.29 -5.77 6.96
CA ILE A 6 7.09 -6.55 7.24
C ILE A 6 7.34 -8.00 6.79
N PRO A 7 7.35 -8.98 7.70
CA PRO A 7 7.45 -10.38 7.31
C PRO A 7 6.18 -10.79 6.56
N LEU A 8 6.34 -11.22 5.31
CA LEU A 8 5.24 -11.81 4.53
C LEU A 8 5.15 -13.32 4.76
N THR A 9 6.32 -13.94 4.96
CA THR A 9 6.48 -15.33 5.41
C THR A 9 7.69 -15.41 6.34
N LYS A 10 8.07 -16.62 6.79
CA LYS A 10 9.30 -16.81 7.58
C LYS A 10 10.58 -16.34 6.87
N ASN A 11 10.60 -16.39 5.53
CA ASN A 11 11.79 -16.14 4.72
C ASN A 11 11.61 -14.97 3.74
N LEU A 12 10.43 -14.34 3.71
CA LEU A 12 10.14 -13.22 2.83
C LEU A 12 9.79 -12.02 3.66
N ILE A 13 10.56 -10.96 3.49
CA ILE A 13 10.43 -9.70 4.20
C ILE A 13 10.21 -8.61 3.15
N TRP A 14 9.19 -7.78 3.36
CA TRP A 14 8.90 -6.61 2.55
C TRP A 14 9.48 -5.37 3.22
N ASP A 15 10.41 -4.68 2.56
CA ASP A 15 10.81 -3.33 2.98
C ASP A 15 9.79 -2.33 2.39
N CYS A 16 8.91 -1.82 3.25
CA CYS A 16 7.83 -0.91 2.90
C CYS A 16 8.23 0.57 3.00
N SER A 17 9.50 0.89 2.72
CA SER A 17 10.02 2.26 2.70
C SER A 17 10.42 2.71 1.29
N GLY A 18 10.77 3.99 1.17
CA GLY A 18 11.29 4.61 -0.04
C GLY A 18 12.55 3.96 -0.61
N ARG A 19 13.44 3.46 0.24
CA ARG A 19 14.61 2.67 -0.22
C ARG A 19 14.20 1.29 -0.76
N GLY A 20 13.11 0.72 -0.24
CA GLY A 20 12.54 -0.57 -0.61
C GLY A 20 11.42 -0.47 -1.65
N GLN A 21 10.34 -1.23 -1.41
CA GLN A 21 9.17 -1.35 -2.26
C GLN A 21 7.97 -0.61 -1.65
N ILE A 22 8.03 0.72 -1.63
CA ILE A 22 7.01 1.59 -0.99
C ILE A 22 5.58 1.36 -1.50
N ASN A 23 5.38 0.94 -2.74
CA ASN A 23 4.06 0.64 -3.29
C ASN A 23 3.82 -0.88 -3.37
N ALA A 24 2.67 -1.31 -2.86
CA ALA A 24 2.23 -2.70 -2.85
C ALA A 24 0.86 -2.87 -3.50
N LEU A 25 0.71 -3.93 -4.30
CA LEU A 25 -0.54 -4.31 -4.94
C LEU A 25 -0.92 -5.73 -4.53
N VAL A 26 -2.15 -5.91 -4.04
CA VAL A 26 -2.71 -7.23 -3.74
C VAL A 26 -3.95 -7.44 -4.59
N ALA A 27 -3.84 -8.28 -5.60
CA ALA A 27 -4.94 -8.73 -6.43
C ALA A 27 -5.44 -10.11 -5.98
N GLY A 28 -6.65 -10.49 -6.39
CA GLY A 28 -7.14 -11.86 -6.24
C GLY A 28 -8.64 -11.96 -6.45
N ALA A 29 -9.15 -13.18 -6.52
CA ALA A 29 -10.58 -13.44 -6.57
C ALA A 29 -11.23 -13.27 -5.17
N ARG A 30 -12.56 -13.08 -5.15
CA ARG A 30 -13.33 -13.04 -3.91
C ARG A 30 -13.14 -14.32 -3.10
N GLY A 31 -13.06 -14.19 -1.77
CA GLY A 31 -12.93 -15.33 -0.86
C GLY A 31 -11.54 -15.96 -0.77
N MET A 32 -10.54 -15.47 -1.52
CA MET A 32 -9.19 -16.05 -1.55
C MET A 32 -8.24 -15.48 -0.47
N GLY A 33 -8.74 -14.64 0.45
CA GLY A 33 -7.94 -14.06 1.53
C GLY A 33 -7.32 -12.69 1.24
N LYS A 34 -7.70 -12.02 0.14
CA LYS A 34 -7.24 -10.65 -0.20
C LYS A 34 -7.43 -9.66 0.94
N SER A 35 -8.66 -9.53 1.45
CA SER A 35 -8.97 -8.54 2.50
C SER A 35 -8.26 -8.86 3.81
N TRP A 36 -8.19 -10.14 4.19
CA TRP A 36 -7.42 -10.59 5.36
C TRP A 36 -5.93 -10.25 5.24
N PHE A 37 -5.32 -10.50 4.08
CA PHE A 37 -3.93 -10.13 3.85
C PHE A 37 -3.72 -8.62 3.84
N GLY A 38 -4.63 -7.85 3.25
CA GLY A 38 -4.59 -6.39 3.31
C GLY A 38 -4.69 -5.85 4.75
N MET A 39 -5.55 -6.45 5.59
CA MET A 39 -5.68 -6.10 7.00
C MET A 39 -4.39 -6.40 7.76
N TYR A 40 -3.79 -7.59 7.53
CA TYR A 40 -2.48 -7.93 8.09
C TYR A 40 -1.43 -6.85 7.75
N LEU A 41 -1.28 -6.52 6.47
CA LEU A 41 -0.31 -5.53 6.02
C LEU A 41 -0.58 -4.17 6.66
N THR A 42 -1.84 -3.75 6.74
CA THR A 42 -2.22 -2.46 7.37
C THR A 42 -1.87 -2.43 8.86
N ILE A 43 -2.15 -3.51 9.60
CA ILE A 43 -1.77 -3.62 11.02
C ILE A 43 -0.25 -3.55 11.17
N MET A 44 0.49 -4.30 10.34
CA MET A 44 1.95 -4.33 10.43
C MET A 44 2.59 -2.99 10.06
N LEU A 45 2.07 -2.29 9.05
CA LEU A 45 2.47 -0.93 8.68
C LEU A 45 2.32 0.02 9.88
N ALA A 46 1.17 0.01 10.54
CA ALA A 46 0.94 0.87 11.69
C ALA A 46 1.78 0.47 12.92
N LYS A 47 2.23 -0.78 13.02
CA LYS A 47 3.13 -1.26 14.10
C LYS A 47 4.61 -1.02 13.84
N LEU A 48 5.00 -0.45 12.71
CA LEU A 48 6.40 -0.10 12.43
C LEU A 48 6.96 0.88 13.46
N SER A 49 8.28 1.04 13.47
CA SER A 49 8.95 2.03 14.32
C SER A 49 9.96 2.83 13.50
N PRO A 50 9.66 4.08 13.08
CA PRO A 50 8.42 4.84 13.37
C PRO A 50 7.14 4.25 12.74
N SER A 51 5.99 4.48 13.40
CA SER A 51 4.66 3.95 13.03
C SER A 51 4.17 4.57 11.73
N ALA A 52 3.75 3.76 10.75
CA ALA A 52 3.20 4.30 9.51
C ALA A 52 1.92 5.11 9.74
N GLN A 53 1.78 6.24 9.05
CA GLN A 53 0.57 7.05 9.09
C GLN A 53 -0.42 6.56 8.04
N ILE A 54 -1.56 6.05 8.50
CA ILE A 54 -2.52 5.31 7.67
C ILE A 54 -3.65 6.23 7.19
N PHE A 55 -3.94 6.12 5.90
CA PHE A 55 -5.09 6.69 5.21
C PHE A 55 -5.81 5.56 4.49
N VAL A 56 -7.14 5.61 4.41
CA VAL A 56 -7.96 4.52 3.89
C VAL A 56 -8.97 5.06 2.89
N ILE A 57 -9.05 4.41 1.74
CA ILE A 57 -10.16 4.53 0.81
C ILE A 57 -10.87 3.18 0.76
N ASP A 58 -12.16 3.18 1.08
CA ASP A 58 -13.05 2.04 0.91
C ASP A 58 -14.40 2.53 0.39
N PHE A 59 -14.52 2.57 -0.95
CA PHE A 59 -15.72 3.06 -1.63
C PHE A 59 -16.96 2.19 -1.38
N LYS A 60 -16.77 0.91 -1.07
CA LYS A 60 -17.88 -0.03 -0.79
C LYS A 60 -18.34 0.03 0.66
N ARG A 61 -17.63 0.78 1.51
CA ARG A 61 -17.92 0.93 2.93
C ARG A 61 -17.98 -0.42 3.66
N SER A 62 -17.00 -1.27 3.39
CA SER A 62 -16.85 -2.59 3.99
C SER A 62 -16.05 -2.52 5.30
N ASP A 63 -15.30 -3.58 5.63
CA ASP A 63 -14.57 -3.69 6.90
C ASP A 63 -13.55 -2.56 7.10
N PHE A 64 -12.82 -2.18 6.04
CA PHE A 64 -11.82 -1.09 6.09
C PHE A 64 -12.46 0.27 6.42
N TYR A 65 -13.69 0.53 5.97
CA TYR A 65 -14.39 1.76 6.29
C TYR A 65 -14.70 1.92 7.79
N SER A 66 -14.83 0.81 8.52
CA SER A 66 -15.05 0.84 9.98
C SER A 66 -13.85 1.42 10.75
N LEU A 67 -12.65 1.45 10.14
CA LEU A 67 -11.47 2.06 10.75
C LEU A 67 -11.62 3.56 11.01
N LYS A 68 -12.64 4.21 10.42
CA LYS A 68 -12.97 5.63 10.69
C LYS A 68 -13.28 5.90 12.17
N ASP A 69 -13.67 4.87 12.92
CA ASP A 69 -14.03 5.00 14.34
C ASP A 69 -12.79 5.01 15.26
N ILE A 70 -11.61 4.67 14.72
CA ILE A 70 -10.35 4.58 15.48
C ILE A 70 -9.18 5.35 14.85
N LEU A 71 -9.28 5.73 13.57
CA LEU A 71 -8.34 6.63 12.92
C LEU A 71 -8.74 8.10 13.14
N PRO A 72 -7.78 9.06 13.06
CA PRO A 72 -8.10 10.47 13.07
C PRO A 72 -9.14 10.85 12.01
N LYS A 73 -9.94 11.89 12.30
CA LYS A 73 -11.00 12.37 11.39
C LYS A 73 -10.43 12.73 10.02
N GLY A 74 -11.11 12.32 8.95
CA GLY A 74 -10.70 12.60 7.57
C GLY A 74 -9.71 11.58 6.98
N ARG A 75 -9.28 10.58 7.74
CA ARG A 75 -8.37 9.51 7.28
C ARG A 75 -9.06 8.36 6.55
N VAL A 76 -10.38 8.30 6.53
CA VAL A 76 -11.14 7.24 5.89
C VAL A 76 -12.20 7.83 4.96
N ALA A 77 -12.14 7.46 3.68
CA ALA A 77 -13.04 7.94 2.64
C ALA A 77 -13.92 6.81 2.08
N GLY A 78 -15.22 7.07 1.92
CA GLY A 78 -16.19 6.10 1.39
C GLY A 78 -17.19 6.69 0.41
N SER A 79 -16.89 7.85 -0.17
CA SER A 79 -17.66 8.53 -1.22
C SER A 79 -16.68 9.22 -2.19
N LYS A 80 -17.14 9.60 -3.38
CA LYS A 80 -16.26 10.24 -4.38
C LYS A 80 -15.65 11.53 -3.86
N GLU A 81 -16.46 12.34 -3.19
CA GLU A 81 -16.07 13.62 -2.62
C GLU A 81 -15.00 13.43 -1.54
N GLU A 82 -15.25 12.52 -0.58
CA GLU A 82 -14.27 12.18 0.46
C GLU A 82 -12.97 11.63 -0.13
N ILE A 83 -13.05 10.82 -1.20
CA ILE A 83 -11.87 10.24 -1.87
C ILE A 83 -10.99 11.35 -2.45
N PHE A 84 -11.58 12.31 -3.17
CA PHE A 84 -10.81 13.42 -3.72
C PHE A 84 -10.19 14.28 -2.62
N THR A 85 -10.96 14.63 -1.58
CA THR A 85 -10.43 15.39 -0.44
C THR A 85 -9.27 14.67 0.24
N LEU A 86 -9.41 13.35 0.47
CA LEU A 86 -8.36 12.55 1.10
C LEU A 86 -7.10 12.46 0.22
N LEU A 87 -7.25 12.22 -1.08
CA LEU A 87 -6.12 12.15 -2.01
C LEU A 87 -5.38 13.49 -2.13
N GLU A 88 -6.11 14.60 -2.19
CA GLU A 88 -5.53 15.94 -2.23
C GLU A 88 -4.75 16.24 -0.95
N HIS A 89 -5.33 15.95 0.22
CA HIS A 89 -4.66 16.10 1.51
C HIS A 89 -3.41 15.22 1.61
N TYR A 90 -3.49 13.97 1.16
CA TYR A 90 -2.36 13.05 1.15
C TYR A 90 -1.21 13.55 0.25
N VAL A 91 -1.52 14.12 -0.92
CA VAL A 91 -0.53 14.74 -1.81
C VAL A 91 0.06 16.02 -1.21
N ASP A 92 -0.77 16.86 -0.56
CA ASP A 92 -0.30 18.06 0.14
C ASP A 92 0.70 17.72 1.26
N LEU A 93 0.42 16.70 2.08
CA LEU A 93 1.36 16.18 3.07
C LEU A 93 2.66 15.70 2.41
N MET A 94 2.57 14.96 1.30
CA MET A 94 3.76 14.52 0.55
C MET A 94 4.61 15.72 0.10
N GLN A 95 3.99 16.77 -0.42
CA GLN A 95 4.68 18.00 -0.85
C GLN A 95 5.31 18.74 0.33
N LYS A 96 4.60 18.88 1.45
CA LYS A 96 5.14 19.49 2.68
C LYS A 96 6.35 18.72 3.20
N ARG A 97 6.32 17.37 3.17
CA ARG A 97 7.51 16.57 3.51
C ARG A 97 8.64 16.77 2.51
N ALA A 98 8.33 16.85 1.22
CA ALA A 98 9.34 17.11 0.19
C ALA A 98 10.07 18.44 0.42
N GLU A 99 9.32 19.49 0.78
CA GLU A 99 9.89 20.78 1.18
C GLU A 99 10.75 20.67 2.44
N PHE A 100 10.26 19.96 3.47
CA PHE A 100 11.01 19.74 4.70
C PHE A 100 12.34 19.05 4.45
N VAL A 101 12.33 17.93 3.72
CA VAL A 101 13.54 17.17 3.38
C VAL A 101 14.48 18.09 2.60
N THR A 102 14.01 18.72 1.53
CA THR A 102 14.85 19.56 0.66
C THR A 102 15.49 20.74 1.40
N ARG A 103 14.81 21.37 2.36
CA ARG A 103 15.33 22.52 3.11
C ARG A 103 16.30 22.18 4.24
N HIS A 104 16.23 20.96 4.78
CA HIS A 104 16.90 20.64 6.06
C HIS A 104 17.87 19.46 5.97
N THR A 105 18.26 19.04 4.76
CA THR A 105 19.02 17.80 4.56
C THR A 105 20.12 17.99 3.52
N SER A 106 21.14 17.15 3.58
CA SER A 106 22.24 17.17 2.61
C SER A 106 21.81 16.61 1.25
N PHE A 107 22.60 16.88 0.21
CA PHE A 107 22.37 16.34 -1.13
C PHE A 107 22.26 14.81 -1.09
N GLY A 108 21.18 14.27 -1.66
CA GLY A 108 20.93 12.84 -1.74
C GLY A 108 20.19 12.21 -0.55
N GLU A 109 19.90 12.98 0.51
CA GLU A 109 19.06 12.47 1.59
C GLU A 109 17.58 12.35 1.15
N THR A 110 16.93 11.30 1.64
CA THR A 110 15.53 10.95 1.40
C THR A 110 14.83 10.74 2.75
N ALA A 111 13.50 10.68 2.77
CA ALA A 111 12.79 10.37 4.01
C ALA A 111 13.22 9.02 4.62
N SER A 112 13.56 8.03 3.78
CA SER A 112 14.09 6.74 4.23
C SER A 112 15.44 6.88 4.95
N THR A 113 16.39 7.66 4.40
CA THR A 113 17.72 7.85 5.00
C THR A 113 17.69 8.70 6.27
N LEU A 114 16.62 9.48 6.43
CA LEU A 114 16.33 10.29 7.61
C LEU A 114 15.45 9.54 8.63
N GLU A 115 15.17 8.27 8.38
CA GLU A 115 14.41 7.43 9.32
C GLU A 115 13.01 7.99 9.64
N MET A 116 12.40 8.66 8.66
CA MET A 116 11.08 9.27 8.81
C MET A 116 9.96 8.25 8.62
N SER A 117 8.86 8.44 9.34
CA SER A 117 7.67 7.61 9.24
C SER A 117 7.17 7.44 7.81
N PRO A 118 6.82 6.23 7.35
CA PRO A 118 6.08 6.09 6.12
C PRO A 118 4.65 6.60 6.28
N PHE A 119 4.09 7.07 5.18
CA PHE A 119 2.69 7.41 5.02
C PHE A 119 2.13 6.39 4.02
N TYR A 120 0.98 5.80 4.33
CA TYR A 120 0.39 4.76 3.51
C TYR A 120 -1.08 5.03 3.23
N LEU A 121 -1.39 5.05 1.94
CA LEU A 121 -2.76 5.03 1.43
C LEU A 121 -3.18 3.57 1.19
N VAL A 122 -4.03 3.04 2.06
CA VAL A 122 -4.69 1.75 1.88
C VAL A 122 -5.93 1.96 1.03
N TYR A 123 -5.89 1.46 -0.21
CA TYR A 123 -6.97 1.63 -1.17
C TYR A 123 -7.66 0.29 -1.39
N ASP A 124 -8.69 -0.01 -0.58
CA ASP A 124 -9.48 -1.21 -0.77
C ASP A 124 -10.44 -1.04 -1.95
N GLU A 125 -10.61 -2.14 -2.69
CA GLU A 125 -11.49 -2.21 -3.85
C GLU A 125 -11.27 -1.06 -4.85
N TRP A 126 -10.00 -0.69 -5.12
CA TRP A 126 -9.65 0.44 -6.00
C TRP A 126 -10.45 0.42 -7.32
N GLY A 127 -10.52 -0.74 -7.97
CA GLY A 127 -11.24 -0.92 -9.22
C GLY A 127 -12.74 -0.63 -9.19
N ALA A 128 -13.34 -0.45 -7.99
CA ALA A 128 -14.73 -0.04 -7.83
C ALA A 128 -14.93 1.47 -8.02
N VAL A 129 -13.88 2.29 -7.86
CA VAL A 129 -13.99 3.75 -7.95
C VAL A 129 -13.95 4.22 -9.40
N THR A 130 -12.99 3.74 -10.20
CA THR A 130 -12.76 4.18 -11.59
C THR A 130 -14.03 4.21 -12.46
N PRO A 131 -14.92 3.20 -12.43
CA PRO A 131 -16.15 3.20 -13.23
C PRO A 131 -17.17 4.27 -12.85
N THR A 132 -17.04 4.86 -11.65
CA THR A 132 -17.98 5.87 -11.12
C THR A 132 -17.55 7.31 -11.42
N LEU A 133 -16.34 7.49 -11.95
CA LEU A 133 -15.76 8.79 -12.24
C LEU A 133 -16.14 9.25 -13.65
N ASN A 134 -16.56 10.51 -13.78
CA ASN A 134 -16.63 11.17 -15.08
C ASN A 134 -15.24 11.47 -15.64
N THR A 135 -15.14 11.93 -16.90
CA THR A 135 -13.84 12.18 -17.56
C THR A 135 -12.92 13.13 -16.80
N LYS A 136 -13.46 14.21 -16.20
CA LYS A 136 -12.67 15.19 -15.44
C LYS A 136 -12.22 14.62 -14.10
N GLU A 137 -13.13 13.94 -13.40
CA GLU A 137 -12.84 13.25 -12.14
C GLU A 137 -11.76 12.18 -12.36
N LYS A 138 -11.90 11.34 -13.39
CA LYS A 138 -10.94 10.29 -13.71
C LYS A 138 -9.55 10.86 -13.99
N LYS A 139 -9.46 11.90 -14.83
CA LYS A 139 -8.18 12.57 -15.11
C LYS A 139 -7.51 13.06 -13.82
N LYS A 140 -8.26 13.75 -12.95
CA LYS A 140 -7.75 14.24 -11.66
C LYS A 140 -7.34 13.09 -10.73
N HIS A 141 -8.13 12.02 -10.67
CA HIS A 141 -7.82 10.83 -9.87
C HIS A 141 -6.51 10.18 -10.33
N ASP A 142 -6.38 9.93 -11.63
CA ASP A 142 -5.18 9.34 -12.25
C ASP A 142 -3.95 10.25 -12.03
N GLU A 143 -4.10 11.58 -12.10
CA GLU A 143 -3.03 12.56 -11.83
C GLU A 143 -2.55 12.51 -10.37
N LEU A 144 -3.47 12.45 -9.40
CA LEU A 144 -3.12 12.37 -7.97
C LEU A 144 -2.41 11.04 -7.64
N ILE A 145 -2.94 9.92 -8.14
CA ILE A 145 -2.30 8.61 -7.98
C ILE A 145 -0.90 8.60 -8.62
N THR A 146 -0.78 9.14 -9.83
CA THR A 146 0.51 9.20 -10.53
C THR A 146 1.55 9.99 -9.74
N GLN A 147 1.17 11.13 -9.16
CA GLN A 147 2.05 11.91 -8.30
C GLN A 147 2.52 11.10 -7.08
N ILE A 148 1.61 10.41 -6.39
CA ILE A 148 1.94 9.58 -5.23
C ILE A 148 2.92 8.47 -5.64
N CYS A 149 2.61 7.70 -6.69
CA CYS A 149 3.43 6.56 -7.08
C CYS A 149 4.83 6.96 -7.57
N LEU A 150 4.96 8.08 -8.31
CA LEU A 150 6.23 8.52 -8.88
C LEU A 150 7.09 9.31 -7.90
N LEU A 151 6.50 10.20 -7.11
CA LEU A 151 7.24 11.11 -6.21
C LEU A 151 7.33 10.56 -4.78
N GLY A 152 6.34 9.77 -4.36
CA GLY A 152 6.20 9.35 -2.97
C GLY A 152 7.35 8.50 -2.46
N ARG A 153 8.04 7.76 -3.35
CA ARG A 153 9.20 6.94 -2.98
C ARG A 153 10.29 7.74 -2.25
N GLN A 154 10.64 8.93 -2.74
CA GLN A 154 11.68 9.74 -2.10
C GLN A 154 11.29 10.24 -0.70
N TYR A 155 9.98 10.31 -0.43
CA TYR A 155 9.42 10.93 0.76
C TYR A 155 8.70 9.93 1.68
N ASN A 156 8.86 8.62 1.45
CA ASN A 156 8.16 7.54 2.17
C ASN A 156 6.62 7.65 2.12
N PHE A 157 6.05 8.05 0.98
CA PHE A 157 4.61 7.98 0.72
C PHE A 157 4.32 6.81 -0.22
N GLY A 158 3.48 5.88 0.23
CA GLY A 158 3.17 4.64 -0.47
C GLY A 158 1.69 4.38 -0.65
N ILE A 159 1.39 3.42 -1.52
CA ILE A 159 0.03 2.89 -1.70
C ILE A 159 0.04 1.39 -1.43
N LEU A 160 -0.93 0.92 -0.64
CA LEU A 160 -1.35 -0.47 -0.56
C LEU A 160 -2.68 -0.61 -1.32
N GLY A 161 -2.62 -1.02 -2.58
CA GLY A 161 -3.80 -1.17 -3.44
C GLY A 161 -4.36 -2.59 -3.36
N LEU A 162 -5.64 -2.74 -3.02
CA LEU A 162 -6.34 -4.03 -3.05
C LEU A 162 -7.28 -4.07 -4.24
N LEU A 163 -7.08 -5.03 -5.14
CA LEU A 163 -7.85 -5.18 -6.37
C LEU A 163 -8.52 -6.53 -6.47
N GLN A 164 -9.73 -6.55 -7.02
CA GLN A 164 -10.29 -7.79 -7.56
C GLN A 164 -9.56 -8.15 -8.85
N GLN A 165 -9.30 -9.44 -9.07
CA GLN A 165 -8.63 -9.95 -10.27
C GLN A 165 -9.23 -9.37 -11.57
N ALA A 166 -10.56 -9.33 -11.68
CA ALA A 166 -11.25 -8.81 -12.86
C ALA A 166 -11.04 -7.30 -13.09
N SER A 167 -10.66 -6.56 -12.05
CA SER A 167 -10.50 -5.11 -12.11
C SER A 167 -9.07 -4.67 -12.44
N VAL A 168 -8.08 -5.57 -12.42
CA VAL A 168 -6.66 -5.22 -12.61
C VAL A 168 -6.38 -4.60 -13.98
N GLY A 169 -7.09 -5.04 -15.02
CA GLY A 169 -6.97 -4.46 -16.37
C GLY A 169 -7.63 -3.08 -16.51
N ASN A 170 -8.64 -2.78 -15.68
CA ASN A 170 -9.51 -1.62 -15.82
C ASN A 170 -9.44 -0.65 -14.63
N SER A 171 -8.50 -0.85 -13.70
CA SER A 171 -8.37 -0.07 -12.46
C SER A 171 -7.89 1.37 -12.67
N GLY A 172 -7.59 1.77 -13.92
CA GLY A 172 -6.93 3.04 -14.22
C GLY A 172 -5.41 3.01 -14.01
N LEU A 173 -4.86 1.90 -13.51
CA LEU A 173 -3.42 1.69 -13.43
C LEU A 173 -2.83 1.51 -14.84
N ASN A 174 -2.33 2.60 -15.42
CA ASN A 174 -1.53 2.51 -16.63
C ASN A 174 -0.20 1.77 -16.36
N SER A 175 0.51 1.37 -17.41
CA SER A 175 1.78 0.63 -17.31
C SER A 175 2.81 1.34 -16.43
N ASN A 176 2.96 2.66 -16.58
CA ASN A 176 3.95 3.44 -15.84
C ASN A 176 3.71 3.42 -14.34
N ILE A 177 2.44 3.43 -13.91
CA ILE A 177 2.08 3.31 -12.49
C ILE A 177 2.28 1.87 -12.01
N LYS A 178 1.91 0.86 -12.81
CA LYS A 178 2.11 -0.55 -12.45
C LYS A 178 3.58 -0.88 -12.17
N GLU A 179 4.50 -0.30 -12.94
CA GLU A 179 5.95 -0.46 -12.74
C GLU A 179 6.46 0.13 -11.42
N GLN A 180 5.71 1.04 -10.77
CA GLN A 180 6.08 1.59 -9.46
C GLN A 180 5.75 0.64 -8.30
N PHE A 181 4.97 -0.42 -8.52
CA PHE A 181 4.63 -1.40 -7.50
C PHE A 181 5.74 -2.44 -7.36
N GLY A 182 6.52 -2.32 -6.29
CA GLY A 182 7.63 -3.23 -6.01
C GLY A 182 7.20 -4.52 -5.33
N LEU A 183 6.08 -4.52 -4.60
CA LEU A 183 5.43 -5.73 -4.08
C LEU A 183 4.12 -5.95 -4.84
N ILE A 184 3.99 -7.09 -5.51
CA ILE A 184 2.76 -7.47 -6.20
C ILE A 184 2.38 -8.88 -5.75
N CYS A 185 1.15 -9.06 -5.30
CA CYS A 185 0.61 -10.34 -4.85
C CYS A 185 -0.66 -10.68 -5.64
N HIS A 186 -0.83 -11.95 -5.97
CA HIS A 186 -2.08 -12.49 -6.49
C HIS A 186 -2.57 -13.64 -5.60
N MET A 187 -3.67 -13.41 -4.88
CA MET A 187 -4.28 -14.40 -3.98
C MET A 187 -5.14 -15.40 -4.76
N GLY A 188 -4.97 -16.68 -4.46
CA GLY A 188 -5.69 -17.80 -5.06
C GLY A 188 -5.22 -18.18 -6.47
N THR A 189 -5.78 -19.28 -6.98
CA THR A 189 -5.50 -19.76 -8.34
C THR A 189 -6.21 -18.90 -9.38
N ALA A 190 -5.50 -18.52 -10.45
CA ALA A 190 -6.08 -17.83 -11.59
C ALA A 190 -5.51 -18.37 -12.90
N ASN A 191 -6.19 -18.07 -14.01
CA ASN A 191 -5.68 -18.41 -15.34
C ASN A 191 -4.46 -17.53 -15.70
N SER A 192 -3.69 -17.97 -16.69
CA SER A 192 -2.47 -17.28 -17.13
C SER A 192 -2.74 -15.83 -17.56
N THR A 193 -3.88 -15.55 -18.20
CA THR A 193 -4.25 -14.19 -18.62
C THR A 193 -4.40 -13.24 -17.43
N SER A 194 -5.13 -13.63 -16.39
CA SER A 194 -5.33 -12.81 -15.20
C SER A 194 -4.06 -12.62 -14.39
N LEU A 195 -3.22 -13.66 -14.32
CA LEU A 195 -1.92 -13.56 -13.68
C LEU A 195 -1.01 -12.60 -14.44
N ARG A 196 -0.99 -12.64 -15.78
CA ARG A 196 -0.26 -11.66 -16.62
C ARG A 196 -0.79 -10.24 -16.47
N GLN A 197 -2.09 -10.04 -16.27
CA GLN A 197 -2.65 -8.71 -16.00
C GLN A 197 -2.14 -8.12 -14.67
N THR A 198 -1.86 -8.99 -13.71
CA THR A 198 -1.39 -8.63 -12.36
C THR A 198 0.11 -8.44 -12.30
N PHE A 199 0.85 -9.39 -12.85
CA PHE A 199 2.32 -9.48 -12.75
C PHE A 199 3.05 -8.85 -13.94
N GLY A 200 2.36 -8.63 -15.06
CA GLY A 200 2.97 -8.25 -16.33
C GLY A 200 3.27 -9.47 -17.21
N GLU A 201 3.64 -9.21 -18.47
CA GLU A 201 3.80 -10.25 -19.49
C GLU A 201 5.14 -10.99 -19.42
N SER A 202 6.14 -10.41 -18.77
CA SER A 202 7.51 -10.92 -18.73
C SER A 202 7.76 -11.99 -17.67
N LEU A 203 6.80 -12.25 -16.78
CA LEU A 203 6.98 -13.16 -15.65
C LEU A 203 6.54 -14.60 -15.96
N GLU A 204 7.41 -15.55 -15.63
CA GLU A 204 7.14 -16.98 -15.60
C GLU A 204 6.26 -17.31 -14.39
N ILE A 205 5.14 -17.98 -14.69
CA ILE A 205 4.11 -18.32 -13.72
C ILE A 205 4.19 -19.82 -13.45
N PRO A 206 4.45 -20.25 -12.20
CA PRO A 206 4.47 -21.67 -11.86
C PRO A 206 3.05 -22.26 -11.98
N LYS A 207 2.96 -23.48 -12.52
CA LYS A 207 1.71 -24.25 -12.52
C LYS A 207 1.49 -24.86 -11.15
N ILE A 208 0.80 -24.13 -10.28
CA ILE A 208 0.48 -24.55 -8.91
C ILE A 208 -1.01 -24.32 -8.62
N HIS A 209 -1.60 -25.24 -7.84
CA HIS A 209 -2.93 -25.05 -7.27
C HIS A 209 -2.82 -24.36 -5.91
N LEU A 210 -3.54 -23.25 -5.76
CA LEU A 210 -3.53 -22.40 -4.57
C LEU A 210 -4.94 -22.33 -3.98
N THR A 211 -5.02 -22.53 -2.66
CA THR A 211 -6.26 -22.43 -1.88
C THR A 211 -6.42 -21.05 -1.24
N SER A 212 -7.52 -20.83 -0.51
CA SER A 212 -7.71 -19.59 0.25
C SER A 212 -6.54 -19.34 1.20
N GLY A 213 -6.08 -18.08 1.27
CA GLY A 213 -4.91 -17.68 2.05
C GLY A 213 -3.56 -17.95 1.37
N GLN A 214 -3.53 -18.61 0.21
CA GLN A 214 -2.32 -18.83 -0.58
C GLN A 214 -2.31 -17.92 -1.81
N GLY A 215 -1.13 -17.58 -2.31
CA GLY A 215 -0.98 -16.71 -3.46
C GLY A 215 0.36 -16.86 -4.17
N LEU A 216 0.50 -16.12 -5.26
CA LEU A 216 1.78 -15.86 -5.92
C LEU A 216 2.23 -14.45 -5.56
N LEU A 217 3.54 -14.24 -5.51
CA LEU A 217 4.13 -12.97 -5.12
C LEU A 217 5.33 -12.65 -6.01
N PHE A 218 5.41 -11.39 -6.40
CA PHE A 218 6.56 -10.73 -6.98
C PHE A 218 7.05 -9.67 -5.99
N LEU A 219 8.34 -9.66 -5.71
CA LEU A 219 8.99 -8.68 -4.84
C LEU A 219 10.28 -8.20 -5.50
N SER A 220 10.27 -6.97 -5.97
CA SER A 220 11.38 -6.36 -6.70
C SER A 220 12.69 -6.44 -5.91
N GLY A 221 13.75 -6.93 -6.55
CA GLY A 221 15.06 -7.18 -5.92
C GLY A 221 15.19 -8.51 -5.18
N VAL A 222 14.09 -9.22 -4.91
CA VAL A 222 14.09 -10.54 -4.23
C VAL A 222 13.70 -11.64 -5.21
N THR A 223 12.59 -11.47 -5.93
CA THR A 223 12.18 -12.40 -6.98
C THR A 223 13.03 -12.12 -8.24
N THR A 224 14.12 -12.87 -8.39
CA THR A 224 15.05 -12.76 -9.52
C THR A 224 14.60 -13.64 -10.70
N ASN A 225 15.14 -13.35 -11.89
CA ASN A 225 14.97 -14.18 -13.10
C ASN A 225 13.54 -14.29 -13.65
N GLY A 226 12.71 -13.27 -13.45
CA GLY A 226 11.38 -13.23 -14.05
C GLY A 226 10.39 -14.21 -13.45
N ASN A 227 10.59 -14.70 -12.21
CA ASN A 227 9.67 -15.64 -11.57
C ASN A 227 8.80 -14.97 -10.51
N VAL A 228 7.59 -15.50 -10.32
CA VAL A 228 6.78 -15.27 -9.12
C VAL A 228 6.89 -16.46 -8.19
N ILE A 229 6.87 -16.22 -6.88
CA ILE A 229 7.02 -17.27 -5.86
C ILE A 229 5.68 -17.54 -5.17
N PRO A 230 5.35 -18.80 -4.86
CA PRO A 230 4.19 -19.12 -4.05
C PRO A 230 4.43 -18.70 -2.60
N PHE A 231 3.38 -18.20 -1.94
CA PHE A 231 3.40 -17.88 -0.52
C PHE A 231 2.05 -18.20 0.14
N ALA A 232 2.08 -18.32 1.47
CA ALA A 232 0.88 -18.39 2.30
C ALA A 232 0.84 -17.12 3.16
N ALA A 233 -0.28 -16.40 3.10
CA ALA A 233 -0.51 -15.22 3.91
C ALA A 233 -0.61 -15.61 5.41
N PRO A 234 -0.18 -14.73 6.33
CA PRO A 234 -0.34 -14.96 7.76
C PRO A 234 -1.81 -15.21 8.14
N ASN A 235 -2.05 -16.25 8.94
CA ASN A 235 -3.39 -16.56 9.43
C ASN A 235 -3.75 -15.62 10.60
N LEU A 236 -4.85 -14.86 10.45
CA LEU A 236 -5.35 -13.97 11.50
C LEU A 236 -6.64 -14.48 12.18
N GLU A 237 -7.14 -15.68 11.86
CA GLU A 237 -8.43 -16.22 12.38
C GLU A 237 -8.52 -16.25 13.91
N LYS A 238 -7.38 -16.36 14.59
CA LYS A 238 -7.30 -16.41 16.06
C LYS A 238 -7.10 -15.04 16.71
N LEU A 239 -7.03 -13.97 15.92
CA LEU A 239 -6.82 -12.62 16.41
C LEU A 239 -8.14 -11.87 16.53
N ASP A 240 -8.28 -11.08 17.59
CA ASP A 240 -9.28 -10.01 17.61
C ASP A 240 -8.77 -8.86 16.74
N LEU A 241 -9.11 -8.89 15.46
CA LEU A 241 -8.65 -7.90 14.48
C LEU A 241 -8.96 -6.47 14.91
N TRP A 242 -10.13 -6.23 15.54
CA TRP A 242 -10.50 -4.90 15.95
C TRP A 242 -9.61 -4.38 17.08
N ASN A 243 -9.31 -5.23 18.06
CA ASN A 243 -8.36 -4.89 19.10
C ASN A 243 -6.93 -4.73 18.55
N GLU A 244 -6.51 -5.56 17.60
CA GLU A 244 -5.21 -5.41 16.93
C GLU A 244 -5.08 -4.07 16.20
N PHE A 245 -6.13 -3.62 15.50
CA PHE A 245 -6.16 -2.30 14.88
C PHE A 245 -6.10 -1.17 15.90
N LYS A 246 -6.87 -1.25 16.99
CA LYS A 246 -6.82 -0.25 18.06
C LYS A 246 -5.41 -0.11 18.64
N ILE A 247 -4.74 -1.23 18.92
CA ILE A 247 -3.37 -1.22 19.43
C ILE A 247 -2.41 -0.65 18.39
N ALA A 248 -2.54 -1.06 17.13
CA ALA A 248 -1.66 -0.61 16.04
C ALA A 248 -1.79 0.90 15.77
N PHE A 249 -2.99 1.45 15.88
CA PHE A 249 -3.28 2.87 15.56
C PHE A 249 -3.08 3.83 16.73
N ASN A 250 -2.43 3.40 17.82
CA ASN A 250 -2.13 4.29 18.96
C ASN A 250 -1.22 5.48 18.60
N ASN A 251 -0.43 5.39 17.51
CA ASN A 251 0.53 6.42 17.10
C ASN A 251 0.18 7.02 15.73
N GLN A 252 -1.04 7.57 15.61
CA GLN A 252 -1.52 8.22 14.39
C GLN A 252 -1.59 9.75 14.57
N ASP A 253 -0.54 10.43 14.13
CA ASP A 253 -0.38 11.89 14.19
C ASP A 253 0.37 12.34 12.93
N GLU A 254 -0.36 12.75 11.89
CA GLU A 254 0.29 13.21 10.65
C GLU A 254 1.21 14.39 10.88
N GLU A 255 0.81 15.37 11.70
CA GLU A 255 1.55 16.62 11.82
C GLU A 255 2.91 16.38 12.47
N PHE A 256 2.93 15.59 13.55
CA PHE A 256 4.16 15.17 14.19
C PHE A 256 5.02 14.31 13.26
N TYR A 257 4.43 13.24 12.70
CA TYR A 257 5.20 12.30 11.87
C TYR A 257 5.59 12.85 10.49
N LEU A 258 5.05 13.99 10.07
CA LEU A 258 5.40 14.62 8.80
C LEU A 258 6.87 15.01 8.75
N THR A 259 7.40 15.51 9.87
CA THR A 259 8.76 16.06 10.01
C THR A 259 9.63 15.28 10.99
N PHE A 260 9.04 14.42 11.84
CA PHE A 260 9.78 13.57 12.76
C PHE A 260 10.82 12.69 12.04
N SER A 261 12.05 12.74 12.54
CA SER A 261 13.21 12.02 12.03
C SER A 261 14.01 11.50 13.23
N LYS A 262 14.05 10.18 13.42
CA LYS A 262 14.77 9.59 14.56
C LYS A 262 16.26 9.93 14.56
N LYS A 263 16.87 9.99 13.37
CA LYS A 263 18.26 10.39 13.18
C LYS A 263 18.57 11.79 13.73
N LYS A 264 17.61 12.72 13.72
CA LYS A 264 17.79 14.09 14.21
C LYS A 264 17.50 14.28 15.70
N ASP A 265 16.76 13.37 16.33
CA ASP A 265 16.50 13.42 17.78
C ASP A 265 17.63 12.78 18.61
N GLU A 266 18.54 12.06 17.96
CA GLU A 266 19.73 11.43 18.57
C GLU A 266 21.00 12.31 18.49
N GLU A 267 20.93 13.48 17.82
CA GLU A 267 21.98 14.52 17.75
C GLU A 267 21.76 15.64 18.77
#